data_AF-A0A1X1FDG1-F1
#
_entry.id   AF-A0A1X1FDG1-F1
#
_cell.length_a   1.000
_cell.length_b   1.000
_cell.length_c   1.000
_cell.angle_alpha   90.00
_cell.angle_beta   90.00
_cell.angle_gamma   90.00
#
_symmetry.space_group_name_H-M   'P 1'
#
loop_
_entity.id
_entity.type
_entity.pdbx_description
1 polymer ?
#
loop_
_entity_poly.entity_id
_entity_poly.type
_entity_poly.pdbx_seq_one_letter_code
_entity_poly.pdbx_strand_id
1 'polypeptide(L)'
;MPEEAKKTTKEVANEVAGTRTAAREQAAKNAITSRFGKTKTFKIDEGTDHEQTFMLQFPGTVEASNLLDSAQNPFGNLARTFFMEQAIKKIIVAPKIKDLKFFDEHHGYSEVYDQVVSFLTDGLN
;
A
#
# COMPACT_ATOMS: atom_id res chain seq x y z
N MET A 1 -13.27 -44.40 -30.30
CA MET A 1 -13.52 -44.03 -28.89
C MET A 1 -12.22 -43.42 -28.39
N PRO A 2 -12.12 -42.11 -28.08
CA PRO A 2 -10.88 -41.54 -27.57
C PRO A 2 -10.85 -41.63 -26.04
N GLU A 3 -9.76 -42.19 -25.53
CA GLU A 3 -9.46 -42.41 -24.11
C GLU A 3 -8.74 -41.16 -23.57
N GLU A 4 -9.44 -40.34 -22.79
CA GLU A 4 -8.83 -39.22 -22.07
C GLU A 4 -7.94 -39.76 -20.93
N ALA A 5 -6.63 -39.58 -21.08
CA ALA A 5 -5.65 -39.88 -20.06
C ALA A 5 -5.90 -39.04 -18.79
N LYS A 6 -6.68 -39.58 -17.85
CA LYS A 6 -6.80 -39.06 -16.48
C LYS A 6 -5.45 -39.24 -15.78
N LYS A 7 -4.68 -38.14 -15.66
CA LYS A 7 -3.48 -38.07 -14.82
C LYS A 7 -3.77 -38.67 -13.43
N THR A 8 -2.89 -39.54 -12.95
CA THR A 8 -3.08 -40.26 -11.68
C THR A 8 -2.88 -39.30 -10.50
N THR A 9 -3.69 -39.43 -9.44
CA THR A 9 -3.66 -38.61 -8.21
C THR A 9 -2.27 -38.49 -7.56
N LYS A 10 -1.37 -39.45 -7.80
CA LYS A 10 0.02 -39.47 -7.32
C LYS A 10 0.93 -38.49 -8.07
N GLU A 11 0.71 -38.26 -9.36
CA GLU A 11 1.48 -37.29 -10.16
C GLU A 11 1.11 -35.85 -9.76
N VAL A 12 -0.19 -35.58 -9.58
CA VAL A 12 -0.68 -34.28 -9.09
C VAL A 12 -0.15 -33.97 -7.68
N ALA A 13 -0.10 -34.97 -6.79
CA ALA A 13 0.45 -34.78 -5.45
C ALA A 13 1.96 -34.46 -5.44
N ASN A 14 2.72 -35.04 -6.38
CA ASN A 14 4.16 -34.80 -6.50
C ASN A 14 4.46 -33.41 -7.11
N GLU A 15 3.66 -32.95 -8.07
CA GLU A 15 3.71 -31.59 -8.62
C GLU A 15 3.36 -30.53 -7.56
N VAL A 16 2.36 -30.79 -6.72
CA VAL A 16 1.96 -29.91 -5.59
C VAL A 16 3.01 -29.90 -4.47
N ALA A 17 3.70 -31.02 -4.23
CA ALA A 17 4.80 -31.08 -3.26
C ALA A 17 6.06 -30.36 -3.75
N GLY A 18 6.39 -30.49 -5.04
CA GLY A 18 7.50 -29.77 -5.68
C GLY A 18 7.30 -28.26 -5.68
N THR A 19 6.10 -27.79 -6.03
CA THR A 19 5.74 -26.36 -5.98
C THR A 19 5.71 -25.81 -4.54
N ARG A 20 5.24 -26.58 -3.55
CA ARG A 20 5.30 -26.19 -2.13
C ARG A 20 6.72 -26.06 -1.60
N THR A 21 7.63 -26.91 -2.06
CA THR A 21 9.03 -26.90 -1.62
C THR A 21 9.79 -25.72 -2.25
N ALA A 22 9.61 -25.50 -3.56
CA ALA A 22 10.15 -24.33 -4.24
C ALA A 22 9.62 -23.01 -3.65
N ALA A 23 8.33 -22.93 -3.30
CA ALA A 23 7.75 -21.77 -2.64
C ALA A 23 8.35 -21.52 -1.24
N ARG A 24 8.66 -22.57 -0.47
CA ARG A 24 9.30 -22.46 0.85
C ARG A 24 10.77 -22.03 0.74
N GLU A 25 11.52 -22.57 -0.21
CA GLU A 25 12.90 -22.17 -0.47
C GLU A 25 13.00 -20.73 -1.00
N GLN A 26 12.04 -20.33 -1.84
CA GLN A 26 11.93 -18.95 -2.31
C GLN A 26 11.50 -18.00 -1.19
N ALA A 27 10.57 -18.39 -0.31
CA ALA A 27 10.19 -17.62 0.87
C ALA A 27 11.35 -17.45 1.87
N ALA A 28 12.18 -18.48 2.05
CA ALA A 28 13.37 -18.41 2.90
C ALA A 28 14.46 -17.47 2.32
N LYS A 29 14.56 -17.37 0.99
CA LYS A 29 15.46 -16.43 0.31
C LYS A 29 14.91 -15.01 0.24
N ASN A 30 13.58 -14.84 0.28
CA ASN A 30 12.86 -13.58 0.36
C ASN A 30 12.61 -13.13 1.81
N ALA A 31 13.57 -13.34 2.72
CA ALA A 31 13.59 -12.69 4.03
C ALA A 31 13.81 -11.17 3.83
N ILE A 32 12.78 -10.52 3.30
CA ILE A 32 12.75 -9.14 2.86
C ILE A 32 12.78 -8.28 4.13
N THR A 33 13.74 -7.35 4.16
CA THR A 33 13.81 -6.26 5.12
C THR A 33 12.42 -5.67 5.33
N SER A 34 11.99 -5.62 6.59
CA SER A 34 10.69 -5.05 6.94
C SER A 34 10.54 -3.69 6.28
N ARG A 35 9.56 -3.56 5.38
CA ARG A 35 9.23 -2.29 4.71
C ARG A 35 8.52 -1.32 5.66
N PHE A 36 8.18 -1.81 6.86
CA PHE A 36 7.66 -1.02 7.97
C PHE A 36 8.63 0.10 8.34
N GLY A 37 8.13 1.33 8.40
CA GLY A 37 8.94 2.47 8.81
C GLY A 37 9.82 3.07 7.70
N LYS A 38 9.69 2.63 6.43
CA LYS A 38 10.21 3.43 5.32
C LYS A 38 9.55 4.80 5.35
N THR A 39 10.34 5.86 5.24
CA THR A 39 9.85 7.24 5.20
C THR A 39 10.10 7.84 3.83
N LYS A 40 9.13 8.61 3.32
CA LYS A 40 9.28 9.41 2.11
C LYS A 40 8.98 10.87 2.45
N THR A 41 9.93 11.74 2.16
CA THR A 41 9.72 13.19 2.23
C THR A 41 9.42 13.73 0.84
N PHE A 42 8.46 14.64 0.75
CA PHE A 42 8.15 15.36 -0.47
C PHE A 42 7.76 16.79 -0.13
N LYS A 43 7.94 17.69 -1.09
CA LYS A 43 7.51 19.08 -0.98
C LYS A 43 6.35 19.30 -1.93
N ILE A 44 5.38 20.10 -1.49
CA ILE A 44 4.33 20.62 -2.35
C ILE A 44 4.59 22.11 -2.60
N ASP A 45 4.03 22.62 -3.71
CA ASP A 45 4.03 24.05 -4.04
C ASP A 45 5.46 24.68 -4.04
N GLU A 46 6.46 23.88 -4.46
CA GLU A 46 7.87 24.26 -4.50
C GLU A 46 8.07 25.51 -5.37
N GLY A 47 8.69 26.55 -4.80
CA GLY A 47 8.88 27.84 -5.48
C GLY A 47 7.72 28.85 -5.34
N THR A 48 6.76 28.59 -4.47
CA THR A 48 5.72 29.56 -4.07
C THR A 48 5.82 29.92 -2.59
N ASP A 49 5.10 30.95 -2.14
CA ASP A 49 4.96 31.30 -0.72
C ASP A 49 4.24 30.22 0.13
N HIS A 50 3.75 29.16 -0.51
CA HIS A 50 3.04 28.04 0.12
C HIS A 50 3.86 26.74 0.15
N GLU A 51 5.18 26.80 -0.09
CA GLU A 51 6.04 25.61 -0.03
C GLU A 51 5.91 24.91 1.32
N GLN A 52 5.46 23.65 1.29
CA GLN A 52 5.29 22.84 2.50
C GLN A 52 5.93 21.48 2.31
N THR A 53 6.77 21.10 3.28
CA THR A 53 7.39 19.77 3.32
C THR A 53 6.49 18.80 4.09
N PHE A 54 6.25 17.63 3.50
CA PHE A 54 5.52 16.52 4.09
C PHE A 54 6.44 15.31 4.25
N MET A 55 6.26 14.59 5.34
CA MET A 55 6.91 13.31 5.62
C MET A 55 5.85 12.24 5.79
N LEU A 56 5.93 11.22 4.93
CA LEU A 56 5.15 10.00 5.00
C LEU A 56 5.97 8.90 5.65
N GLN A 57 5.33 8.04 6.42
CA GLN A 57 5.89 6.81 6.94
C GLN A 57 4.98 5.64 6.58
N PHE A 58 5.57 4.57 6.07
CA PHE A 58 4.81 3.39 5.69
C PHE A 58 4.36 2.65 6.95
N PRO A 59 3.04 2.52 7.19
CA PRO A 59 2.50 1.93 8.42
C PRO A 59 2.62 0.40 8.47
N GLY A 60 3.13 -0.22 7.39
CA GLY A 60 3.22 -1.67 7.23
C GLY A 60 2.11 -2.20 6.32
N THR A 61 2.34 -3.38 5.74
CA THR A 61 1.46 -3.98 4.72
C THR A 61 0.05 -4.25 5.24
N VAL A 62 -0.08 -4.70 6.49
CA VAL A 62 -1.40 -4.98 7.10
C VAL A 62 -2.22 -3.70 7.23
N GLU A 63 -1.63 -2.66 7.83
CA GLU A 63 -2.31 -1.37 8.03
C GLU A 63 -2.59 -0.67 6.69
N ALA A 64 -1.65 -0.72 5.73
CA ALA A 64 -1.83 -0.17 4.40
C ALA A 64 -2.97 -0.87 3.63
N SER A 65 -3.02 -2.21 3.69
CA SER A 65 -4.08 -2.99 3.05
C SER A 65 -5.44 -2.72 3.69
N ASN A 66 -5.51 -2.70 5.03
CA ASN A 66 -6.73 -2.37 5.75
C ASN A 66 -7.22 -0.96 5.44
N LEU A 67 -6.31 -0.01 5.28
CA LEU A 67 -6.65 1.36 4.90
C LEU A 67 -7.27 1.42 3.49
N LEU A 68 -6.66 0.76 2.51
CA LEU A 68 -7.18 0.74 1.14
C LEU A 68 -8.52 0.01 1.03
N ASP A 69 -8.70 -1.06 1.80
CA ASP A 69 -9.94 -1.84 1.85
C ASP A 69 -11.07 -1.06 2.54
N SER A 70 -10.80 -0.50 3.73
CA SER A 70 -11.78 0.31 4.47
C SER A 70 -12.16 1.62 3.77
N ALA A 71 -11.28 2.14 2.92
CA ALA A 71 -11.55 3.33 2.12
C ALA A 71 -12.30 3.02 0.82
N GLN A 72 -12.50 1.77 0.42
CA GLN A 72 -13.28 1.47 -0.77
C GLN A 72 -14.77 1.62 -0.51
N ASN A 73 -15.43 2.33 -1.42
CA ASN A 73 -16.89 2.39 -1.45
C ASN A 73 -17.46 1.09 -2.08
N PRO A 74 -18.79 0.87 -2.01
CA PRO A 74 -19.44 -0.31 -2.59
C PRO A 74 -19.24 -0.48 -4.11
N PHE A 75 -18.76 0.55 -4.79
CA PHE A 75 -18.45 0.57 -6.22
C PHE A 75 -16.95 0.32 -6.50
N GLY A 76 -16.15 -0.04 -5.49
CA GLY A 76 -14.71 -0.30 -5.62
C GLY A 76 -13.85 0.96 -5.79
N ASN A 77 -14.43 2.15 -5.63
CA ASN A 77 -13.70 3.41 -5.72
C ASN A 77 -13.25 3.86 -4.34
N LEU A 78 -12.05 4.43 -4.29
CA LEU A 78 -11.47 4.92 -3.05
C LEU A 78 -12.14 6.22 -2.61
N ALA A 79 -12.80 6.21 -1.45
CA ALA A 79 -13.41 7.37 -0.84
C ALA A 79 -12.32 8.33 -0.34
N ARG A 80 -11.95 9.27 -1.20
CA ARG A 80 -10.82 10.21 -1.02
C ARG A 80 -10.79 10.86 0.37
N THR A 81 -11.92 11.38 0.83
CA THR A 81 -12.05 12.04 2.13
C THR A 81 -11.74 11.09 3.29
N PHE A 82 -12.40 9.93 3.32
CA PHE A 82 -12.21 8.93 4.38
C PHE A 82 -10.78 8.39 4.39
N PHE A 83 -10.22 8.13 3.20
CA PHE A 83 -8.84 7.69 3.07
C PHE A 83 -7.87 8.73 3.64
N MET A 84 -8.03 10.01 3.29
CA MET A 84 -7.14 11.06 3.76
C MET A 84 -7.23 11.28 5.27
N GLU A 85 -8.42 11.22 5.86
CA GLU A 85 -8.58 11.31 7.32
C GLU A 85 -7.78 10.23 8.07
N GLN A 86 -7.76 9.02 7.52
CA GLN A 86 -7.01 7.91 8.09
C GLN A 86 -5.52 7.99 7.76
N ALA A 87 -5.16 8.40 6.54
CA ALA A 87 -3.78 8.59 6.11
C ALA A 87 -3.06 9.69 6.90
N ILE A 88 -3.75 10.78 7.21
CA ILE A 88 -3.24 11.85 8.08
C ILE A 88 -2.83 11.33 9.46
N LYS A 89 -3.59 10.38 10.01
CA LYS A 89 -3.35 9.84 11.35
C LYS A 89 -2.26 8.77 11.39
N LYS A 90 -2.14 7.98 10.32
CA LYS A 90 -1.31 6.77 10.30
C LYS A 90 -0.08 6.85 9.39
N ILE A 91 -0.10 7.71 8.38
CA ILE A 91 0.91 7.76 7.31
C ILE A 91 1.64 9.10 7.32
N ILE A 92 0.93 10.22 7.45
CA ILE A 92 1.56 11.54 7.51
C ILE A 92 2.12 11.76 8.91
N VAL A 93 3.44 11.83 9.03
CA VAL A 93 4.16 12.03 10.30
C VAL A 93 4.43 13.52 10.54
N ALA A 94 4.73 14.25 9.47
CA ALA A 94 4.96 15.69 9.52
C ALA A 94 4.40 16.38 8.26
N PRO A 95 3.76 17.57 8.38
CA PRO A 95 3.36 18.22 9.63
C PRO A 95 2.32 17.39 10.39
N LYS A 96 2.17 17.62 11.71
CA LYS A 96 1.13 16.95 12.51
C LYS A 96 -0.23 17.56 12.18
N ILE A 97 -0.87 17.01 11.16
CA ILE A 97 -2.21 17.40 10.73
C ILE A 97 -3.21 16.69 11.65
N LYS A 98 -4.12 17.46 12.27
CA LYS A 98 -5.16 16.89 13.14
C LYS A 98 -6.34 16.38 12.32
N ASP A 99 -6.75 17.18 11.35
CA ASP A 99 -7.96 16.96 10.54
C ASP A 99 -7.76 17.58 9.16
N LEU A 100 -8.64 17.21 8.22
CA LEU A 100 -8.64 17.74 6.85
C LEU A 100 -8.75 19.26 6.75
N LYS A 101 -9.24 19.94 7.80
CA LYS A 101 -9.32 21.41 7.90
C LYS A 101 -7.98 22.11 7.74
N PHE A 102 -6.86 21.41 7.95
CA PHE A 102 -5.54 21.95 7.63
C PHE A 102 -5.46 22.45 6.17
N PHE A 103 -6.12 21.74 5.25
CA PHE A 103 -6.17 22.10 3.84
C PHE A 103 -7.19 23.20 3.51
N ASP A 104 -7.96 23.70 4.48
CA ASP A 104 -8.77 24.92 4.30
C ASP A 104 -7.86 26.17 4.30
N GLU A 105 -6.70 26.09 4.97
CA GLU A 105 -5.70 27.15 5.07
C GLU A 105 -4.43 26.87 4.25
N HIS A 106 -4.24 25.63 3.78
CA HIS A 106 -3.06 25.17 3.02
C HIS A 106 -3.46 24.55 1.69
N HIS A 107 -2.76 24.93 0.63
CA HIS A 107 -2.96 24.36 -0.70
C HIS A 107 -2.37 22.94 -0.80
N GLY A 108 -2.62 22.27 -1.93
CA GLY A 108 -2.00 20.97 -2.24
C GLY A 108 -2.71 19.72 -1.70
N TYR A 109 -3.96 19.79 -1.20
CA TYR A 109 -4.71 18.60 -0.76
C TYR A 109 -4.71 17.46 -1.79
N SER A 110 -4.91 17.80 -3.06
CA SER A 110 -4.92 16.80 -4.13
C SER A 110 -3.57 16.16 -4.35
N GLU A 111 -2.51 16.96 -4.33
CA GLU A 111 -1.14 16.51 -4.55
C GLU A 111 -0.66 15.63 -3.39
N VAL A 112 -0.98 16.02 -2.15
CA VAL A 112 -0.73 15.20 -0.95
C VAL A 112 -1.45 13.86 -1.07
N TYR A 113 -2.72 13.83 -1.47
CA TYR A 113 -3.44 12.57 -1.68
C TYR A 113 -2.75 11.67 -2.70
N ASP A 114 -2.39 12.21 -3.87
CA ASP A 114 -1.78 11.42 -4.94
C ASP A 114 -0.40 10.87 -4.50
N GLN A 115 0.38 11.67 -3.76
CA GLN A 115 1.66 11.22 -3.17
C GLN A 115 1.47 10.13 -2.12
N VAL A 116 0.44 10.24 -1.26
CA VAL A 116 0.14 9.24 -0.24
C VAL A 116 -0.30 7.92 -0.89
N VAL A 117 -1.21 7.96 -1.86
CA VAL A 117 -1.66 6.76 -2.59
C VAL A 117 -0.51 6.11 -3.35
N SER A 118 0.31 6.91 -4.04
CA SER A 118 1.50 6.43 -4.73
C SER A 118 2.47 5.77 -3.76
N PHE A 119 2.74 6.39 -2.61
CA PHE A 119 3.63 5.87 -1.59
C PHE A 119 3.14 4.56 -0.97
N LEU A 120 1.84 4.42 -0.71
CA LEU A 120 1.26 3.17 -0.23
C LEU A 120 1.35 2.07 -1.27
N THR A 121 1.01 2.39 -2.53
CA THR A 121 1.03 1.43 -3.64
C THR A 121 2.45 0.94 -3.92
N ASP A 122 3.44 1.84 -3.90
CA ASP A 122 4.86 1.49 -4.00
C ASP A 122 5.33 0.64 -2.80
N GLY A 123 4.84 0.93 -1.60
CA GLY A 123 5.15 0.12 -0.41
C GLY A 123 4.59 -1.31 -0.49
N LEU A 124 3.46 -1.51 -1.18
CA LEU A 124 2.78 -2.79 -1.33
C LEU A 124 3.31 -3.66 -2.48
N ASN A 125 3.89 -3.06 -3.53
CA ASN A 125 4.51 -3.77 -4.67
C ASN A 125 5.98 -4.10 -4.40
#